data_AF-A0A8S3GWF7-F1
#
_entry.id   AF-A0A8S3GWF7-F1
#
_cell.length_a   1.000
_cell.length_b   1.000
_cell.length_c   1.000
_cell.angle_alpha   90.00
_cell.angle_beta   90.00
_cell.angle_gamma   90.00
#
_symmetry.space_group_name_H-M   'P 1'
#
loop_
_entity.id
_entity.type
_entity.pdbx_description
1 polymer ?
#
loop_
_entity_poly.entity_id
_entity_poly.type
_entity_poly.pdbx_seq_one_letter_code
_entity_poly.pdbx_strand_id
1 'polypeptide(L)'
;LQMFPLKNLNDTNWSLLLEISSNAMYGWSNWISLIPSCNQKILYCEDKIALTGSAFLAQLYQQQRNVTIPIPDNYVNQEVRFRWTTSQENARFMINKVYVGADCPWFCSGHGLCRSNGCQCNRGYILPYCSPDPSMVLQGEILPIQLNANLSSWSDVWGHEKCSSNDERYVFSKTGTRGLISSELSLVGIKYIRIEFDTCFNRTQIFDDPIHVQISTNNGILWNNLITISCRRESPQRPWLIEIPTDEAMRLYLVRIRLFQRVTTKWISNWILNKFEMIPEKLPRQLIGDGTLSTNICNYKYVEIINK
;
A
#
# COMPACT_ATOMS: atom_id res chain seq x y z
N LEU A 1 -8.50 -12.67 8.89
CA LEU A 1 -8.93 -13.67 7.88
C LEU A 1 -7.78 -13.92 6.91
N GLN A 2 -7.81 -14.99 6.08
CA GLN A 2 -6.94 -15.09 4.90
C GLN A 2 -7.77 -15.13 3.62
N MET A 3 -7.25 -14.52 2.55
CA MET A 3 -7.97 -14.32 1.31
C MET A 3 -7.06 -14.51 0.09
N PHE A 4 -7.59 -15.14 -0.96
CA PHE A 4 -6.95 -15.27 -2.28
C PHE A 4 -7.95 -15.62 -3.41
N PRO A 5 -7.70 -15.18 -4.65
CA PRO A 5 -8.32 -15.71 -5.87
C PRO A 5 -7.95 -17.18 -6.08
N LEU A 6 -8.89 -17.98 -6.59
CA LEU A 6 -8.59 -19.37 -6.95
C LEU A 6 -7.75 -19.41 -8.24
N LYS A 7 -6.58 -20.08 -8.20
CA LYS A 7 -5.67 -20.24 -9.34
C LYS A 7 -6.41 -20.85 -10.54
N ASN A 8 -6.18 -20.30 -11.74
CA ASN A 8 -6.72 -20.66 -13.07
C ASN A 8 -7.73 -19.70 -13.72
N LEU A 9 -7.90 -18.48 -13.21
CA LEU A 9 -8.70 -17.46 -13.89
C LEU A 9 -7.83 -16.23 -14.14
N ASN A 10 -7.59 -15.95 -15.43
CA ASN A 10 -6.87 -14.75 -15.88
C ASN A 10 -7.64 -13.45 -15.60
N ASP A 11 -8.92 -13.54 -15.20
CA ASP A 11 -9.73 -12.40 -14.83
C ASP A 11 -9.51 -12.02 -13.35
N THR A 12 -8.67 -11.00 -13.15
CA THR A 12 -8.41 -10.36 -11.86
C THR A 12 -9.10 -8.99 -11.75
N ASN A 13 -10.00 -8.67 -12.68
CA ASN A 13 -10.69 -7.39 -12.76
C ASN A 13 -11.98 -7.36 -11.93
N TRP A 14 -11.91 -7.89 -10.71
CA TRP A 14 -13.00 -7.87 -9.75
C TRP A 14 -12.50 -7.48 -8.37
N SER A 15 -13.43 -7.09 -7.51
CA SER A 15 -13.17 -6.69 -6.14
C SER A 15 -14.14 -7.37 -5.19
N LEU A 16 -13.68 -7.56 -3.96
CA LEU A 16 -14.48 -8.04 -2.84
C LEU A 16 -14.65 -6.90 -1.85
N LEU A 17 -15.88 -6.48 -1.60
CA LEU A 17 -16.21 -5.46 -0.64
C LEU A 17 -16.66 -6.11 0.67
N LEU A 18 -16.00 -5.77 1.79
CA LEU A 18 -16.50 -6.10 3.12
C LEU A 18 -17.40 -4.98 3.62
N GLU A 19 -18.64 -5.36 3.92
CA GLU A 19 -19.70 -4.48 4.38
C GLU A 19 -20.15 -4.84 5.79
N ILE A 20 -20.72 -3.85 6.48
CA ILE A 20 -21.30 -3.97 7.82
C ILE A 20 -22.73 -3.43 7.82
N SER A 21 -23.59 -4.05 8.62
CA SER A 21 -24.93 -3.57 8.94
C SER A 21 -25.15 -3.68 10.44
N SER A 22 -25.74 -2.64 11.03
CA SER A 22 -26.02 -2.56 12.47
C SER A 22 -27.51 -2.36 12.79
N ASN A 23 -28.39 -2.50 11.80
CA ASN A 23 -29.82 -2.24 11.95
C ASN A 23 -30.64 -3.53 12.16
N ALA A 24 -30.28 -4.30 13.20
CA ALA A 24 -30.94 -5.57 13.56
C ALA A 24 -32.48 -5.46 13.59
N MET A 25 -33.00 -4.40 14.21
CA MET A 25 -34.44 -4.13 14.33
C MET A 25 -35.16 -3.92 12.97
N TYR A 26 -34.43 -3.59 11.92
CA TYR A 26 -34.94 -3.34 10.57
C TYR A 26 -34.47 -4.41 9.57
N GLY A 27 -34.13 -5.60 10.06
CA GLY A 27 -33.85 -6.78 9.25
C GLY A 27 -32.55 -6.73 8.44
N TRP A 28 -31.53 -5.99 8.90
CA TRP A 28 -30.20 -5.94 8.24
C TRP A 28 -30.26 -5.35 6.82
N SER A 29 -30.92 -4.21 6.68
CA SER A 29 -31.13 -3.52 5.40
C SER A 29 -30.09 -2.41 5.11
N ASN A 30 -29.34 -1.94 6.11
CA ASN A 30 -28.42 -0.79 5.98
C ASN A 30 -26.96 -1.18 5.72
N TRP A 31 -26.70 -1.96 4.67
CA TRP A 31 -25.32 -2.34 4.35
C TRP A 31 -24.49 -1.16 3.86
N ILE A 32 -23.35 -0.94 4.51
CA ILE A 32 -22.35 0.06 4.12
C ILE A 32 -20.96 -0.57 4.13
N SER A 33 -20.00 0.03 3.43
CA SER A 33 -18.60 -0.41 3.51
C SER A 33 -18.08 -0.30 4.95
N LEU A 34 -17.46 -1.37 5.46
CA LEU A 34 -16.90 -1.38 6.82
C LEU A 34 -15.87 -0.25 7.02
N ILE A 35 -14.99 -0.06 6.04
CA ILE A 35 -14.11 1.10 5.98
C ILE A 35 -14.35 1.79 4.65
N PRO A 36 -14.92 2.99 4.64
CA PRO A 36 -15.14 3.73 3.41
C PRO A 36 -13.79 4.07 2.76
N SER A 37 -13.77 4.10 1.43
CA SER A 37 -12.60 4.58 0.70
C SER A 37 -12.46 6.08 0.92
N CYS A 38 -11.36 6.52 1.52
CA CYS A 38 -11.11 7.93 1.71
C CYS A 38 -10.94 8.61 0.35
N ASN A 39 -11.84 9.55 0.04
CA ASN A 39 -11.57 10.61 -0.92
C ASN A 39 -11.43 11.88 -0.07
N GLN A 40 -10.47 12.75 -0.37
CA GLN A 40 -9.91 13.83 0.48
C GLN A 40 -10.91 14.86 1.08
N LYS A 41 -12.22 14.65 0.91
CA LYS A 41 -13.33 15.50 1.39
C LYS A 41 -14.05 14.97 2.64
N ILE A 42 -13.71 13.80 3.18
CA ILE A 42 -14.39 13.22 4.36
C ILE A 42 -13.46 13.21 5.58
N LEU A 43 -13.97 13.69 6.71
CA LEU A 43 -13.28 13.89 8.00
C LEU A 43 -12.63 12.61 8.58
N TYR A 44 -13.05 11.42 8.14
CA TYR A 44 -12.52 10.11 8.58
C TYR A 44 -11.23 9.66 7.87
N CYS A 45 -10.68 10.50 7.01
CA CYS A 45 -9.48 10.24 6.23
C CYS A 45 -8.16 10.41 7.00
N GLU A 46 -8.21 10.98 8.20
CA GLU A 46 -7.01 11.34 8.98
C GLU A 46 -6.41 10.13 9.71
N ASP A 47 -7.17 9.04 9.87
CA ASP A 47 -6.70 7.85 10.55
C ASP A 47 -5.97 6.88 9.61
N LYS A 48 -4.95 6.24 10.19
CA LYS A 48 -3.92 5.32 9.69
C LYS A 48 -4.39 4.13 8.83
N ILE A 49 -5.63 4.09 8.36
CA ILE A 49 -6.31 2.94 7.76
C ILE A 49 -6.78 3.24 6.31
N ALA A 50 -6.86 4.51 5.90
CA ALA A 50 -7.95 4.92 5.03
C ALA A 50 -7.76 4.83 3.49
N LEU A 51 -6.60 4.47 2.93
CA LEU A 51 -6.41 4.59 1.46
C LEU A 51 -6.99 3.43 0.63
N THR A 52 -6.96 2.20 1.14
CA THR A 52 -7.51 1.03 0.42
C THR A 52 -8.96 0.71 0.80
N GLY A 53 -9.45 1.22 1.94
CA GLY A 53 -10.78 0.92 2.45
C GLY A 53 -10.99 -0.58 2.70
N SER A 54 -12.24 -1.01 2.87
CA SER A 54 -12.62 -2.43 2.99
C SER A 54 -12.93 -3.09 1.64
N ALA A 55 -12.35 -2.57 0.56
CA ALA A 55 -12.48 -3.07 -0.80
C ALA A 55 -11.19 -3.76 -1.26
N PHE A 56 -11.27 -5.05 -1.55
CA PHE A 56 -10.13 -5.89 -1.89
C PHE A 56 -10.09 -6.19 -3.38
N LEU A 57 -9.17 -5.55 -4.10
CA LEU A 57 -8.98 -5.79 -5.53
C LEU A 57 -8.24 -7.11 -5.75
N ALA A 58 -8.81 -8.02 -6.55
CA ALA A 58 -8.25 -9.36 -6.76
C ALA A 58 -6.79 -9.36 -7.24
N GLN A 59 -6.42 -8.39 -8.07
CA GLN A 59 -5.05 -8.17 -8.55
C GLN A 59 -4.01 -8.00 -7.42
N LEU A 60 -4.41 -7.53 -6.24
CA LEU A 60 -3.52 -7.32 -5.09
C LEU A 60 -3.36 -8.58 -4.22
N TYR A 61 -4.21 -9.58 -4.42
CA TYR A 61 -4.33 -10.77 -3.57
C TYR A 61 -3.99 -12.07 -4.30
N GLN A 62 -3.22 -12.02 -5.40
CA GLN A 62 -2.85 -13.20 -6.20
C GLN A 62 -2.19 -14.34 -5.41
N GLN A 63 -1.62 -14.01 -4.24
CA GLN A 63 -1.13 -14.97 -3.24
C GLN A 63 -2.01 -14.90 -2.00
N GLN A 64 -2.05 -16.00 -1.24
CA GLN A 64 -2.75 -16.03 0.05
C GLN A 64 -2.17 -15.00 1.02
N ARG A 65 -3.01 -14.04 1.42
CA ARG A 65 -2.64 -12.99 2.39
C ARG A 65 -3.52 -13.05 3.63
N ASN A 66 -2.91 -12.76 4.76
CA ASN A 66 -3.65 -12.41 5.96
C ASN A 66 -4.18 -10.99 5.82
N VAL A 67 -5.45 -10.80 6.12
CA VAL A 67 -6.12 -9.51 6.16
C VAL A 67 -6.68 -9.33 7.56
N THR A 68 -6.26 -8.25 8.19
CA THR A 68 -6.76 -7.79 9.50
C THR A 68 -7.31 -6.40 9.32
N ILE A 69 -8.53 -6.20 9.81
CA ILE A 69 -9.28 -4.95 9.61
C ILE A 69 -9.81 -4.56 10.98
N PRO A 70 -9.40 -3.41 11.53
CA PRO A 70 -9.99 -2.91 12.76
C PRO A 70 -11.45 -2.56 12.50
N ILE A 71 -12.33 -2.99 13.40
CA ILE A 71 -13.74 -2.62 13.37
C ILE A 71 -13.83 -1.20 13.96
N PRO A 72 -14.50 -0.24 13.29
CA PRO A 72 -14.69 1.09 13.85
C PRO A 72 -15.39 1.06 15.22
N ASP A 73 -14.92 1.90 16.16
CA ASP A 73 -15.35 1.88 17.57
C ASP A 73 -16.87 2.02 17.76
N ASN A 74 -17.54 2.74 16.86
CA ASN A 74 -18.99 2.93 16.90
C ASN A 74 -19.79 1.63 16.71
N TYR A 75 -19.15 0.53 16.24
CA TYR A 75 -19.79 -0.77 16.05
C TYR A 75 -19.42 -1.82 17.11
N VAL A 76 -18.41 -1.58 17.95
CA VAL A 76 -17.85 -2.60 18.86
C VAL A 76 -18.87 -3.12 19.89
N ASN A 77 -19.81 -2.27 20.31
CA ASN A 77 -20.85 -2.60 21.29
C ASN A 77 -22.26 -2.72 20.67
N GLN A 78 -22.34 -3.00 19.36
CA GLN A 78 -23.61 -3.12 18.64
C GLN A 78 -23.81 -4.54 18.12
N GLU A 79 -25.07 -4.93 17.93
CA GLU A 79 -25.38 -6.14 17.16
C GLU A 79 -25.17 -5.84 15.68
N VAL A 80 -24.13 -6.45 15.10
CA VAL A 80 -23.72 -6.19 13.72
C VAL A 80 -23.61 -7.46 12.89
N ARG A 81 -23.86 -7.34 11.59
CA ARG A 81 -23.57 -8.39 10.61
C ARG A 81 -22.56 -7.89 9.60
N PHE A 82 -21.74 -8.83 9.14
CA PHE A 82 -20.77 -8.62 8.07
C PHE A 82 -21.17 -9.43 6.86
N ARG A 83 -20.92 -8.88 5.67
CA ARG A 83 -21.00 -9.64 4.41
C ARG A 83 -19.86 -9.27 3.49
N TRP A 84 -19.53 -10.19 2.61
CA TRP A 84 -18.63 -9.93 1.49
C TRP A 84 -19.44 -9.93 0.20
N THR A 85 -19.31 -8.88 -0.59
CA THR A 85 -19.99 -8.73 -1.86
C THR A 85 -18.97 -8.59 -2.97
N THR A 86 -19.13 -9.32 -4.08
CA THR A 86 -18.25 -9.22 -5.24
C THR A 86 -18.76 -8.19 -6.22
N SER A 87 -17.84 -7.54 -6.95
CA SER A 87 -18.20 -6.68 -8.08
C SER A 87 -18.50 -7.45 -9.38
N GLN A 88 -18.30 -8.78 -9.38
CA GLN A 88 -18.59 -9.65 -10.51
C GLN A 88 -19.21 -10.95 -10.00
N GLU A 89 -20.24 -11.46 -10.69
CA GLU A 89 -20.94 -12.70 -10.32
C GLU A 89 -20.05 -13.95 -10.47
N ASN A 90 -19.19 -13.97 -11.50
CA ASN A 90 -18.33 -15.12 -11.80
C ASN A 90 -17.00 -15.10 -11.04
N ALA A 91 -16.81 -14.15 -10.12
CA ALA A 91 -15.59 -14.04 -9.32
C ALA A 91 -15.39 -15.29 -8.45
N ARG A 92 -14.22 -15.91 -8.52
CA ARG A 92 -13.86 -17.07 -7.70
C ARG A 92 -12.78 -16.74 -6.70
N PHE A 93 -13.12 -16.84 -5.42
CA PHE A 93 -12.25 -16.49 -4.32
C PHE A 93 -12.47 -17.44 -3.15
N MET A 94 -11.50 -17.46 -2.23
CA MET A 94 -11.62 -18.17 -0.97
C MET A 94 -11.36 -17.21 0.18
N ILE A 95 -12.21 -17.27 1.19
CA ILE A 95 -11.99 -16.65 2.49
C ILE A 95 -11.88 -17.79 3.49
N ASN A 96 -10.83 -17.81 4.29
CA ASN A 96 -10.67 -18.81 5.34
C ASN A 96 -10.19 -18.18 6.66
N LYS A 97 -10.27 -18.98 7.73
CA LYS A 97 -9.82 -18.60 9.09
C LYS A 97 -10.36 -17.22 9.50
N VAL A 98 -11.64 -16.98 9.24
CA VAL A 98 -12.33 -15.77 9.67
C VAL A 98 -12.38 -15.78 11.20
N TYR A 99 -12.01 -14.65 11.79
CA TYR A 99 -12.15 -14.37 13.21
C TYR A 99 -12.70 -12.96 13.31
N VAL A 100 -13.79 -12.81 14.06
CA VAL A 100 -14.45 -11.56 14.39
C VAL A 100 -14.67 -11.60 15.89
N GLY A 101 -14.10 -10.64 16.62
CA GLY A 101 -14.12 -10.64 18.08
C GLY A 101 -13.16 -9.59 18.63
N ALA A 102 -12.88 -9.70 19.93
CA ALA A 102 -11.93 -8.83 20.61
C ALA A 102 -10.58 -8.83 19.89
N ASP A 103 -9.97 -7.65 19.84
CA ASP A 103 -8.66 -7.46 19.26
C ASP A 103 -7.59 -8.17 20.10
N CYS A 104 -6.63 -8.76 19.40
CA CYS A 104 -5.41 -9.20 20.05
C CYS A 104 -4.48 -8.00 20.19
N PRO A 105 -3.62 -7.97 21.23
CA PRO A 105 -2.65 -6.90 21.41
C PRO A 105 -1.85 -6.63 20.13
N TRP A 106 -1.86 -5.36 19.69
CA TRP A 106 -1.18 -4.90 18.47
C TRP A 106 -1.53 -5.65 17.19
N PHE A 107 -2.71 -6.28 17.13
CA PHE A 107 -3.13 -7.13 16.01
C PHE A 107 -2.13 -8.25 15.70
N CYS A 108 -1.50 -8.82 16.75
CA CYS A 108 -0.43 -9.81 16.62
C CYS A 108 0.73 -9.30 15.76
N SER A 109 1.02 -8.01 15.82
CA SER A 109 2.03 -7.29 15.04
C SER A 109 1.94 -7.51 13.52
N GLY A 110 0.83 -8.06 13.01
CA GLY A 110 0.72 -8.48 11.60
C GLY A 110 1.46 -9.79 11.24
N HIS A 111 1.97 -10.50 12.24
CA HIS A 111 2.76 -11.74 12.10
C HIS A 111 2.11 -12.97 12.69
N GLY A 112 0.79 -12.93 12.85
CA GLY A 112 0.02 -14.04 13.35
C GLY A 112 -1.45 -13.90 13.03
N LEU A 113 -2.22 -14.88 13.50
CA LEU A 113 -3.68 -14.84 13.47
C LEU A 113 -4.21 -14.58 14.87
N CYS A 114 -5.10 -13.60 15.01
CA CYS A 114 -5.82 -13.41 16.26
C CYS A 114 -6.90 -14.48 16.43
N ARG A 115 -7.00 -14.99 17.66
CA ARG A 115 -8.00 -15.96 18.12
C ARG A 115 -8.56 -15.49 19.47
N SER A 116 -9.63 -16.14 19.93
CA SER A 116 -10.26 -15.82 21.22
C SER A 116 -9.31 -15.96 22.41
N ASN A 117 -8.27 -16.79 22.30
CA ASN A 117 -7.27 -17.02 23.34
C ASN A 117 -5.94 -16.28 23.10
N GLY A 118 -5.91 -15.31 22.19
CA GLY A 118 -4.73 -14.51 21.87
C GLY A 118 -4.13 -14.81 20.50
N CYS A 119 -2.85 -14.49 20.33
CA CYS A 119 -2.18 -14.58 19.05
C CYS A 119 -1.68 -16.00 18.73
N GLN A 120 -1.88 -16.45 17.50
CA GLN A 120 -1.22 -17.62 16.93
C GLN A 120 -0.14 -17.13 15.94
N CYS A 121 1.12 -17.14 16.36
CA CYS A 121 2.22 -16.56 15.60
C CYS A 121 2.67 -17.42 14.42
N ASN A 122 3.12 -16.74 13.36
CA ASN A 122 3.80 -17.36 12.24
C ASN A 122 5.18 -17.88 12.69
N ARG A 123 5.77 -18.80 11.91
CA ARG A 123 7.13 -19.31 12.16
C ARG A 123 8.12 -18.14 12.23
N GLY A 124 8.96 -18.13 13.26
CA GLY A 124 9.95 -17.08 13.50
C GLY A 124 9.48 -15.91 14.37
N TYR A 125 8.22 -15.92 14.80
CA TYR A 125 7.64 -14.91 15.68
C TYR A 125 7.18 -15.54 16.98
N ILE A 126 7.33 -14.80 18.08
CA ILE A 126 7.12 -15.30 19.44
C ILE A 126 5.94 -14.62 20.12
N LEU A 127 5.28 -15.37 20.99
CA LEU A 127 4.21 -14.88 21.86
C LEU A 127 4.72 -13.80 22.84
N PRO A 128 3.82 -12.95 23.38
CA PRO A 128 2.37 -12.92 23.14
C PRO A 128 1.96 -12.03 21.95
N TYR A 129 2.90 -11.26 21.39
CA TYR A 129 2.61 -10.22 20.39
C TYR A 129 2.92 -10.62 18.94
N CYS A 130 3.55 -11.79 18.73
CA CYS A 130 4.17 -12.16 17.46
C CYS A 130 5.23 -11.15 17.01
N SER A 131 6.05 -10.74 17.96
CA SER A 131 7.29 -10.01 17.69
C SER A 131 8.35 -10.99 17.16
N PRO A 132 9.33 -10.53 16.36
CA PRO A 132 10.35 -11.40 15.82
C PRO A 132 11.18 -12.03 16.96
N ASP A 133 11.57 -13.29 16.79
CA ASP A 133 12.43 -13.98 17.74
C ASP A 133 13.80 -13.25 17.81
N PRO A 134 14.27 -12.85 19.00
CA PRO A 134 15.56 -12.19 19.16
C PRO A 134 16.72 -12.97 18.53
N SER A 135 16.66 -14.31 18.51
CA SER A 135 17.67 -15.15 17.88
C SER A 135 17.74 -14.97 16.35
N MET A 136 16.62 -14.68 15.68
CA MET A 136 16.59 -14.37 14.24
C MET A 136 17.21 -13.00 13.95
N VAL A 137 16.96 -12.02 14.82
CA VAL A 137 17.55 -10.68 14.71
C VAL A 137 19.07 -10.75 14.90
N LEU A 138 19.55 -11.58 15.83
CA LEU A 138 20.98 -11.77 16.14
C LEU A 138 21.73 -12.59 15.10
N GLN A 139 21.06 -13.49 14.36
CA GLN A 139 21.69 -14.32 13.33
C GLN A 139 21.91 -13.61 11.98
N GLY A 140 21.51 -12.34 11.85
CA GLY A 140 21.73 -11.59 10.62
C GLY A 140 20.95 -12.16 9.43
N GLU A 141 19.76 -12.72 9.65
CA GLU A 141 18.74 -12.87 8.60
C GLU A 141 18.21 -11.46 8.28
N ILE A 142 19.07 -10.69 7.60
CA ILE A 142 19.01 -9.24 7.42
C ILE A 142 17.76 -8.90 6.61
N LEU A 143 16.77 -8.29 7.27
CA LEU A 143 15.79 -7.48 6.57
C LEU A 143 16.54 -6.49 5.69
N PRO A 144 16.17 -6.32 4.40
CA PRO A 144 16.84 -5.37 3.52
C PRO A 144 16.96 -4.01 4.20
N ILE A 145 18.20 -3.52 4.30
CA ILE A 145 18.54 -2.20 4.85
C ILE A 145 18.48 -1.14 3.74
N GLN A 146 18.35 -1.57 2.48
CA GLN A 146 18.25 -0.70 1.32
C GLN A 146 17.16 -1.18 0.38
N LEU A 147 16.42 -0.20 -0.13
CA LEU A 147 15.39 -0.32 -1.14
C LEU A 147 15.77 0.66 -2.25
N ASN A 148 15.56 0.27 -3.50
CA ASN A 148 15.90 1.09 -4.66
C ASN A 148 14.71 1.19 -5.62
N ALA A 149 14.86 1.96 -6.68
CA ALA A 149 13.80 2.17 -7.68
C ALA A 149 13.54 0.94 -8.59
N ASN A 150 14.41 -0.08 -8.58
CA ASN A 150 14.20 -1.27 -9.38
C ASN A 150 13.00 -2.06 -8.84
N LEU A 151 12.07 -2.41 -9.72
CA LEU A 151 10.86 -3.17 -9.39
C LEU A 151 11.14 -4.52 -8.72
N SER A 152 12.27 -5.16 -9.02
CA SER A 152 12.65 -6.44 -8.40
C SER A 152 12.98 -6.32 -6.90
N SER A 153 13.27 -5.11 -6.41
CA SER A 153 13.51 -4.84 -4.99
C SER A 153 12.21 -4.75 -4.17
N TRP A 154 11.05 -4.70 -4.85
CA TRP A 154 9.74 -4.56 -4.21
C TRP A 154 9.05 -5.92 -4.15
N SER A 155 8.32 -6.19 -3.05
CA SER A 155 7.58 -7.44 -2.92
C SER A 155 6.35 -7.47 -3.80
N ASP A 156 5.75 -6.30 -4.01
CA ASP A 156 4.54 -6.14 -4.80
C ASP A 156 4.60 -4.92 -5.70
N VAL A 157 4.17 -5.10 -6.94
CA VAL A 157 4.11 -4.03 -7.95
C VAL A 157 2.85 -4.15 -8.77
N TRP A 158 2.10 -3.06 -8.91
CA TRP A 158 0.84 -3.02 -9.67
C TRP A 158 0.70 -1.77 -10.51
N GLY A 159 -0.13 -1.89 -11.55
CA GLY A 159 -0.52 -0.75 -12.38
C GLY A 159 0.59 -0.22 -13.31
N HIS A 160 1.63 -1.01 -13.55
CA HIS A 160 2.83 -0.62 -14.32
C HIS A 160 2.88 -1.30 -15.70
N GLU A 161 3.60 -0.66 -16.63
CA GLU A 161 4.02 -1.21 -17.91
C GLU A 161 5.44 -0.76 -18.26
N LYS A 162 6.12 -1.46 -19.16
CA LYS A 162 7.41 -1.01 -19.69
C LYS A 162 7.18 0.17 -20.62
N CYS A 163 8.03 1.20 -20.53
CA CYS A 163 7.94 2.35 -21.41
C CYS A 163 8.16 2.02 -22.89
N SER A 164 9.10 1.11 -23.19
CA SER A 164 9.29 0.52 -24.51
C SER A 164 9.99 -0.83 -24.37
N SER A 165 10.01 -1.66 -25.41
CA SER A 165 10.69 -2.97 -25.36
C SER A 165 12.19 -2.88 -25.04
N ASN A 166 12.82 -1.73 -25.34
CA ASN A 166 14.25 -1.48 -25.12
C ASN A 166 14.53 -0.53 -23.95
N ASP A 167 13.51 -0.07 -23.22
CA ASP A 167 13.66 0.82 -22.07
C ASP A 167 13.36 0.04 -20.79
N GLU A 168 14.30 0.04 -19.86
CA GLU A 168 14.16 -0.64 -18.56
C GLU A 168 13.36 0.17 -17.54
N ARG A 169 12.90 1.37 -17.90
CA ARG A 169 12.01 2.17 -17.05
C ARG A 169 10.58 1.67 -17.12
N TYR A 170 9.94 1.70 -15.97
CA TYR A 170 8.53 1.34 -15.80
C TYR A 170 7.70 2.58 -15.51
N VAL A 171 6.56 2.65 -16.18
CA VAL A 171 5.59 3.72 -16.03
C VAL A 171 4.32 3.18 -15.40
N PHE A 172 3.84 3.87 -14.38
CA PHE A 172 2.61 3.55 -13.68
C PHE A 172 1.46 4.25 -14.39
N SER A 173 0.90 3.57 -15.39
CA SER A 173 -0.09 4.13 -16.33
C SER A 173 -1.37 3.29 -16.46
N LYS A 174 -1.39 2.04 -15.99
CA LYS A 174 -2.57 1.17 -16.15
C LYS A 174 -3.74 1.70 -15.32
N THR A 175 -4.96 1.30 -15.68
CA THR A 175 -6.17 1.68 -14.94
C THR A 175 -6.21 1.02 -13.56
N GLY A 176 -6.96 1.63 -12.64
CA GLY A 176 -7.15 1.11 -11.28
C GLY A 176 -6.00 1.46 -10.33
N THR A 177 -5.71 0.59 -9.37
CA THR A 177 -4.67 0.85 -8.37
C THR A 177 -3.28 0.68 -8.96
N ARG A 178 -2.42 1.68 -8.72
CA ARG A 178 -1.01 1.69 -9.08
C ARG A 178 -0.19 1.79 -7.81
N GLY A 179 0.92 1.06 -7.74
CA GLY A 179 1.77 1.19 -6.58
C GLY A 179 2.80 0.09 -6.40
N LEU A 180 3.53 0.27 -5.32
CA LEU A 180 4.67 -0.53 -4.89
C LEU A 180 4.54 -0.81 -3.40
N ILE A 181 4.83 -2.03 -2.96
CA ILE A 181 5.00 -2.37 -1.54
C ILE A 181 6.33 -3.10 -1.36
N SER A 182 7.10 -2.67 -0.37
CA SER A 182 8.35 -3.32 -0.02
C SER A 182 8.10 -4.62 0.74
N SER A 183 9.08 -5.52 0.68
CA SER A 183 9.23 -6.50 1.76
C SER A 183 9.51 -5.78 3.09
N GLU A 184 9.58 -6.53 4.17
CA GLU A 184 9.90 -5.95 5.46
C GLU A 184 11.35 -5.46 5.50
N LEU A 185 11.55 -4.27 6.06
CA LEU A 185 12.80 -3.53 6.08
C LEU A 185 13.24 -3.30 7.52
N SER A 186 14.54 -3.12 7.68
CA SER A 186 15.12 -2.52 8.88
C SER A 186 15.42 -1.05 8.59
N LEU A 187 14.85 -0.15 9.39
CA LEU A 187 15.13 1.28 9.30
C LEU A 187 16.12 1.75 10.36
N VAL A 188 16.80 0.83 11.04
CA VAL A 188 17.83 1.15 12.05
C VAL A 188 18.87 2.09 11.45
N GLY A 189 19.02 3.28 12.05
CA GLY A 189 20.00 4.28 11.63
C GLY A 189 19.62 5.05 10.36
N ILE A 190 18.47 4.78 9.76
CA ILE A 190 17.91 5.54 8.63
C ILE A 190 17.07 6.69 9.17
N LYS A 191 17.30 7.91 8.63
CA LYS A 191 16.58 9.12 9.02
C LYS A 191 15.71 9.69 7.92
N TYR A 192 16.14 9.55 6.67
CA TYR A 192 15.44 10.13 5.53
C TYR A 192 15.18 9.11 4.43
N ILE A 193 14.11 9.33 3.67
CA ILE A 193 13.86 8.67 2.39
C ILE A 193 13.96 9.73 1.30
N ARG A 194 14.82 9.50 0.30
CA ARG A 194 14.93 10.33 -0.89
C ARG A 194 14.19 9.68 -2.05
N ILE A 195 13.28 10.42 -2.67
CA ILE A 195 12.48 9.94 -3.80
C ILE A 195 12.53 10.95 -4.94
N GLU A 196 12.73 10.46 -6.17
CA GLU A 196 12.63 11.26 -7.40
C GLU A 196 11.56 10.64 -8.31
N PHE A 197 10.54 11.45 -8.61
CA PHE A 197 9.47 11.09 -9.53
C PHE A 197 9.52 11.98 -10.77
N ASP A 198 9.27 11.38 -11.92
CA ASP A 198 8.70 12.12 -13.04
C ASP A 198 7.18 11.88 -13.03
N THR A 199 6.41 12.94 -12.75
CA THR A 199 4.94 12.91 -12.72
C THR A 199 4.36 13.70 -13.89
N CYS A 200 3.16 13.32 -14.37
CA CYS A 200 2.35 14.13 -15.29
C CYS A 200 3.00 14.47 -16.64
N PHE A 201 3.22 13.43 -17.45
CA PHE A 201 3.70 13.60 -18.83
C PHE A 201 2.76 14.43 -19.72
N ASN A 202 1.48 14.55 -19.35
CA ASN A 202 0.49 15.34 -20.07
C ASN A 202 0.22 16.67 -19.34
N ARG A 203 0.85 17.75 -19.80
CA ARG A 203 0.95 19.07 -19.13
C ARG A 203 -0.37 19.88 -19.06
N THR A 204 -1.49 19.32 -19.49
CA THR A 204 -2.68 20.11 -19.84
C THR A 204 -3.78 20.18 -18.78
N GLN A 205 -3.75 19.35 -17.71
CA GLN A 205 -4.91 19.23 -16.80
C GLN A 205 -4.62 19.46 -15.31
N ILE A 206 -5.71 19.69 -14.55
CA ILE A 206 -5.73 20.25 -13.18
C ILE A 206 -6.07 19.18 -12.12
N PHE A 207 -6.63 18.03 -12.54
CA PHE A 207 -7.04 16.97 -11.62
C PHE A 207 -6.01 15.84 -11.63
N ASP A 208 -5.48 15.52 -10.46
CA ASP A 208 -4.55 14.42 -10.25
C ASP A 208 -5.02 13.56 -9.07
N ASP A 209 -4.99 12.24 -9.28
CA ASP A 209 -5.03 11.24 -8.22
C ASP A 209 -3.62 11.18 -7.56
N PRO A 210 -3.44 11.69 -6.33
CA PRO A 210 -2.11 11.83 -5.76
C PRO A 210 -1.43 10.50 -5.42
N ILE A 211 -0.11 10.52 -5.36
CA ILE A 211 0.71 9.42 -4.90
C ILE A 211 0.93 9.58 -3.40
N HIS A 212 0.58 8.56 -2.63
CA HIS A 212 0.79 8.51 -1.19
C HIS A 212 2.02 7.66 -0.89
N VAL A 213 2.96 8.23 -0.14
CA VAL A 213 4.11 7.49 0.42
C VAL A 213 3.80 7.19 1.86
N GLN A 214 3.74 5.91 2.20
CA GLN A 214 3.28 5.46 3.51
C GLN A 214 4.17 4.39 4.11
N ILE A 215 4.13 4.32 5.43
CA ILE A 215 4.90 3.36 6.24
C ILE A 215 3.95 2.51 7.08
N SER A 216 4.33 1.26 7.35
CA SER A 216 3.61 0.37 8.25
C SER A 216 4.58 -0.36 9.16
N THR A 217 4.25 -0.43 10.45
CA THR A 217 5.01 -1.14 11.49
C THR A 217 4.30 -2.38 12.02
N ASN A 218 3.26 -2.83 11.31
CA ASN A 218 2.46 -4.01 11.64
C ASN A 218 2.08 -4.81 10.39
N ASN A 219 3.06 -5.01 9.50
CA ASN A 219 2.95 -5.79 8.27
C ASN A 219 1.79 -5.36 7.34
N GLY A 220 1.50 -4.06 7.28
CA GLY A 220 0.52 -3.49 6.37
C GLY A 220 -0.93 -3.53 6.85
N ILE A 221 -1.19 -3.77 8.14
CA ILE A 221 -2.53 -3.64 8.73
C ILE A 221 -2.91 -2.14 8.82
N LEU A 222 -2.00 -1.33 9.38
CA LEU A 222 -2.14 0.12 9.47
C LEU A 222 -1.02 0.77 8.65
N TRP A 223 -1.35 1.85 7.95
CA TRP A 223 -0.47 2.62 7.09
C TRP A 223 -0.49 4.10 7.47
N ASN A 224 0.67 4.63 7.84
CA ASN A 224 0.84 6.01 8.24
C ASN A 224 1.37 6.79 7.04
N ASN A 225 0.70 7.89 6.71
CA ASN A 225 1.09 8.71 5.57
C ASN A 225 2.32 9.56 5.92
N LEU A 226 3.42 9.38 5.19
CA LEU A 226 4.61 10.21 5.33
C LEU A 226 4.48 11.48 4.50
N ILE A 227 4.05 11.35 3.25
CA ILE A 227 3.82 12.48 2.35
C ILE A 227 2.80 12.11 1.28
N THR A 228 2.01 13.10 0.87
CA THR A 228 1.13 13.02 -0.30
C THR A 228 1.72 13.89 -1.40
N ILE A 229 2.04 13.29 -2.53
CA ILE A 229 2.67 13.94 -3.67
C ILE A 229 1.60 14.08 -4.75
N SER A 230 1.18 15.32 -4.97
CA SER A 230 0.34 15.69 -6.10
C SER A 230 1.19 16.26 -7.23
N CYS A 231 0.75 16.03 -8.45
CA CYS A 231 1.24 16.65 -9.65
C CYS A 231 1.18 18.17 -9.56
N ARG A 232 2.31 18.82 -9.83
CA ARG A 232 2.40 20.28 -9.95
C ARG A 232 3.16 20.63 -11.22
N ARG A 233 2.55 21.48 -12.06
CA ARG A 233 3.11 21.95 -13.34
C ARG A 233 4.45 22.67 -13.22
N GLU A 234 4.73 23.24 -12.05
CA GLU A 234 5.90 24.08 -11.77
C GLU A 234 6.84 23.46 -10.73
N SER A 235 6.61 22.21 -10.31
CA SER A 235 7.53 21.59 -9.36
C SER A 235 8.91 21.47 -10.03
N PRO A 236 9.96 22.08 -9.46
CA PRO A 236 11.31 21.76 -9.92
C PRO A 236 11.52 20.25 -9.75
N GLN A 237 12.27 19.61 -10.66
CA GLN A 237 12.70 18.20 -10.58
C GLN A 237 13.66 17.98 -9.38
N ARG A 238 13.28 18.44 -8.19
CA ARG A 238 14.05 18.27 -6.97
C ARG A 238 13.62 16.97 -6.31
N PRO A 239 14.58 16.21 -5.76
CA PRO A 239 14.26 15.06 -4.95
C PRO A 239 13.40 15.47 -3.76
N TRP A 240 12.38 14.66 -3.46
CA TRP A 240 11.66 14.72 -2.20
C TRP A 240 12.54 14.08 -1.12
N LEU A 241 12.91 14.85 -0.11
CA LEU A 241 13.60 14.36 1.07
C LEU A 241 12.59 14.29 2.22
N ILE A 242 12.23 13.07 2.61
CA ILE A 242 11.16 12.79 3.58
C ILE A 242 11.81 12.34 4.88
N GLU A 243 11.55 13.02 5.98
CA GLU A 243 12.01 12.60 7.30
C GLU A 243 11.11 11.48 7.84
N ILE A 244 11.72 10.44 8.40
CA ILE A 244 11.00 9.32 9.01
C ILE A 244 10.66 9.73 10.45
N PRO A 245 9.37 9.75 10.85
CA PRO A 245 8.99 10.16 12.20
C PRO A 245 9.69 9.33 13.28
N THR A 246 10.21 10.01 14.31
CA THR A 246 10.95 9.37 15.40
C THR A 246 10.12 8.38 16.22
N ASP A 247 8.80 8.59 16.30
CA ASP A 247 7.87 7.67 16.98
C ASP A 247 7.71 6.35 16.20
N GLU A 248 7.83 6.39 14.88
CA GLU A 248 7.94 5.20 14.02
C GLU A 248 9.37 4.62 14.06
N ALA A 249 10.37 5.48 14.30
CA ALA A 249 11.77 5.10 14.52
C ALA A 249 12.05 4.43 15.87
N MET A 250 11.05 4.25 16.74
CA MET A 250 11.15 3.38 17.92
C MET A 250 10.85 1.91 17.60
N ARG A 251 10.38 1.60 16.38
CA ARG A 251 10.09 0.25 15.87
C ARG A 251 10.91 -0.03 14.61
N LEU A 252 12.23 0.02 14.74
CA LEU A 252 13.20 0.00 13.63
C LEU A 252 13.31 -1.32 12.85
N TYR A 253 12.48 -2.31 13.17
CA TYR A 253 12.50 -3.64 12.58
C TYR A 253 11.09 -4.00 12.09
N LEU A 254 11.01 -4.66 10.92
CA LEU A 254 9.77 -5.09 10.27
C LEU A 254 8.89 -3.97 9.75
N VAL A 255 9.53 -2.98 9.13
CA VAL A 255 8.84 -1.86 8.53
C VAL A 255 8.51 -2.16 7.07
N ARG A 256 7.31 -1.80 6.62
CA ARG A 256 6.96 -1.79 5.20
C ARG A 256 6.75 -0.38 4.70
N ILE A 257 7.21 -0.12 3.48
CA ILE A 257 6.97 1.13 2.77
C ILE A 257 6.10 0.83 1.57
N ARG A 258 5.12 1.70 1.29
CA ARG A 258 4.36 1.67 0.04
C ARG A 258 4.29 3.02 -0.65
N LEU A 259 4.32 2.98 -1.97
CA LEU A 259 3.93 4.07 -2.85
C LEU A 259 2.60 3.68 -3.45
N PHE A 260 1.56 4.46 -3.23
CA PHE A 260 0.19 4.06 -3.55
C PHE A 260 -0.56 5.19 -4.23
N GLN A 261 -1.10 4.91 -5.42
CA GLN A 261 -1.98 5.81 -6.16
C GLN A 261 -3.28 5.07 -6.48
N ARG A 262 -4.39 5.58 -5.94
CA ARG A 262 -5.72 5.09 -6.28
C ARG A 262 -6.28 5.95 -7.41
N VAL A 263 -6.29 5.40 -8.61
CA VAL A 263 -6.84 6.12 -9.77
C VAL A 263 -8.36 6.13 -9.67
N THR A 264 -8.94 7.28 -9.37
CA THR A 264 -10.41 7.50 -9.35
C THR A 264 -10.88 8.16 -10.64
N THR A 265 -9.99 8.83 -11.35
CA THR A 265 -10.30 9.53 -12.59
C THR A 265 -9.80 8.74 -13.80
N LYS A 266 -10.46 8.90 -14.97
CA LYS A 266 -9.93 8.35 -16.25
C LYS A 266 -8.69 9.12 -16.75
N TRP A 267 -8.27 10.17 -16.04
CA TRP A 267 -7.23 11.09 -16.48
C TRP A 267 -5.83 10.57 -16.12
N ILE A 268 -4.88 10.90 -16.98
CA ILE A 268 -3.58 10.23 -17.11
C ILE A 268 -2.57 10.90 -16.18
N SER A 269 -2.69 10.70 -14.87
CA SER A 269 -1.60 11.05 -13.94
C SER A 269 -0.60 9.92 -13.79
N ASN A 270 0.10 9.66 -14.88
CA ASN A 270 1.15 8.66 -14.91
C ASN A 270 2.38 9.17 -14.16
N TRP A 271 3.13 8.24 -13.58
CA TRP A 271 4.38 8.55 -12.91
C TRP A 271 5.43 7.48 -13.17
N ILE A 272 6.69 7.88 -13.08
CA ILE A 272 7.87 7.02 -13.12
C ILE A 272 8.63 7.25 -11.82
N LEU A 273 9.04 6.16 -11.16
CA LEU A 273 9.96 6.20 -10.04
C LEU A 273 11.39 6.15 -10.58
N ASN A 274 12.07 7.29 -10.60
CA ASN A 274 13.45 7.37 -11.08
C ASN A 274 14.44 6.94 -10.00
N LYS A 275 14.20 7.37 -8.77
CA LYS A 275 15.12 7.15 -7.66
C LYS A 275 14.38 6.93 -6.36
N PHE A 276 14.86 5.96 -5.57
CA PHE A 276 14.44 5.69 -4.21
C PHE A 276 15.68 5.31 -3.41
N GLU A 277 15.98 6.06 -2.35
CA GLU A 277 17.14 5.81 -1.48
C GLU A 277 16.76 6.03 -0.02
N MET A 278 17.27 5.16 0.87
CA MET A 278 17.17 5.30 2.32
C MET A 278 18.48 5.87 2.85
N ILE A 279 18.41 7.00 3.56
CA ILE A 279 19.56 7.81 3.93
C ILE A 279 19.73 7.83 5.46
N PRO A 280 20.92 7.50 5.99
CA PRO A 280 21.20 7.56 7.41
C PRO A 280 21.43 9.00 7.90
N GLU A 281 21.31 9.20 9.22
CA GLU A 281 21.53 10.52 9.84
C GLU A 281 22.96 11.06 9.63
N LYS A 282 23.96 10.17 9.57
CA LYS A 282 25.35 10.52 9.25
C LYS A 282 25.70 10.04 7.84
N LEU A 283 25.66 10.95 6.86
CA LEU A 283 26.23 10.69 5.54
C LEU A 283 27.76 10.59 5.63
N PRO A 284 28.41 9.58 5.02
CA PRO A 284 29.78 9.75 4.54
C PRO A 284 29.78 10.93 3.55
N ARG A 285 30.72 11.87 3.69
CA ARG A 285 30.83 13.13 2.92
C ARG A 285 30.99 13.00 1.39
N GLN A 286 30.79 11.83 0.80
CA GLN A 286 30.93 11.60 -0.63
C GLN A 286 29.69 10.87 -1.12
N LEU A 287 28.72 11.61 -1.67
CA LEU A 287 27.72 11.18 -2.67
C LEU A 287 26.75 12.35 -2.92
N ILE A 288 27.29 13.53 -3.24
CA ILE A 288 26.54 14.57 -3.94
C ILE A 288 27.13 14.61 -5.35
N GLY A 289 26.70 13.63 -6.16
CA GLY A 289 26.85 13.72 -7.60
C GLY A 289 25.62 14.43 -8.13
N ASP A 290 25.81 15.59 -8.77
CA ASP A 290 24.81 16.21 -9.63
C ASP A 290 24.58 15.28 -10.82
N GLY A 291 23.58 14.41 -10.69
CA GLY A 291 23.07 13.62 -11.80
C GLY A 291 22.27 14.52 -12.72
N THR A 292 22.82 14.84 -13.89
CA THR A 292 22.06 15.42 -14.99
C THR A 292 20.96 14.44 -15.42
N LEU A 293 19.70 14.79 -15.18
CA LEU A 293 18.53 14.04 -15.65
C LEU A 293 18.43 14.14 -17.19
N SER A 294 18.54 13.00 -17.85
CA SER A 294 18.24 12.84 -19.27
C SER A 294 16.75 13.06 -19.51
N THR A 295 16.40 14.19 -20.13
CA THR A 295 15.06 14.50 -20.61
C THR A 295 14.77 13.70 -21.88
N ASN A 296 14.51 12.40 -21.75
CA ASN A 296 13.77 11.64 -22.76
C ASN A 296 12.75 10.79 -22.01
N ILE A 297 11.67 11.47 -21.63
CA ILE A 297 10.42 10.84 -21.20
C ILE A 297 9.99 9.93 -22.35
N CYS A 298 9.66 8.68 -22.01
CA CYS A 298 9.21 7.62 -22.91
C CYS A 298 8.50 8.21 -24.13
N ASN A 299 9.01 7.96 -25.34
CA ASN A 299 8.48 8.49 -26.61
C ASN A 299 7.05 7.97 -26.84
N TYR A 300 6.08 8.47 -26.07
CA TYR A 300 4.67 8.30 -26.34
C TYR A 300 4.38 9.16 -27.57
N LYS A 301 4.51 8.56 -28.75
CA LYS A 301 3.90 9.09 -29.97
C LYS A 301 2.39 8.98 -29.78
N TYR A 302 1.75 9.99 -29.20
CA TYR A 302 0.29 10.05 -29.20
C TYR A 302 -0.17 10.48 -30.58
N VAL A 303 -1.05 9.67 -31.18
CA VAL A 303 -1.88 10.06 -32.32
C VAL A 303 -3.08 10.77 -31.73
N GLU A 304 -3.19 12.08 -31.96
CA GLU A 304 -4.42 12.83 -31.76
C GLU A 304 -5.47 12.31 -32.74
N ILE A 305 -6.45 11.53 -32.26
CA ILE A 305 -7.69 11.33 -33.00
C ILE A 305 -8.53 12.58 -32.75
N ILE A 306 -8.35 13.59 -33.60
CA ILE A 306 -9.30 14.69 -33.72
C ILE A 306 -10.52 14.10 -34.42
N ASN A 307 -11.59 13.82 -33.67
CA ASN A 307 -12.90 13.62 -34.28
C ASN A 307 -13.30 14.93 -34.96
N LYS A 308 -13.41 14.90 -36.29
CA LYS A 308 -14.12 15.92 -37.07
C LYS A 308 -15.62 15.77 -36.90
#